data_AF-F0YM51-F1
#
_entry.id   AF-F0YM51-F1
#
_cell.length_a   1.000
_cell.length_b   1.000
_cell.length_c   1.000
_cell.angle_alpha   90.00
_cell.angle_beta   90.00
_cell.angle_gamma   90.00
#
_symmetry.space_group_name_H-M   'P 1'
#
loop_
_entity.id
_entity.type
_entity.pdbx_description
1 polymer ?
#
loop_
_entity_poly.entity_id
_entity_poly.type
_entity_poly.pdbx_seq_one_letter_code
_entity_poly.pdbx_strand_id
1 'polypeptide(L)'
;MRLKVYSGCWDAARLDEEIKLYHVRTAPKIYDKIVNLSGFFIKLGQRLSLSRGVVPEPYVVAFRPLTEHVKPRPFEVVEDVFRGATGQPMVDAFEFVDHQALGSASLGQTHRARLRAKFSETCDNVVVKIQYPEVDETF
;
A
#
# COMPACT_ATOMS: atom_id res chain seq x y z
N MET A 1 24.21 -6.00 24.47
CA MET A 1 22.96 -5.56 25.11
C MET A 1 23.31 -4.44 26.10
N ARG A 2 22.76 -3.22 25.94
CA ARG A 2 22.98 -2.12 26.90
C ARG A 2 21.80 -2.08 27.88
N LEU A 3 22.06 -2.35 29.16
CA LEU A 3 21.06 -2.21 30.22
C LEU A 3 20.97 -0.73 30.62
N LYS A 4 19.77 -0.14 30.58
CA LYS A 4 19.50 1.16 31.21
C LYS A 4 18.63 0.91 32.44
N VAL A 5 19.20 1.15 33.62
CA VAL A 5 18.46 1.17 34.88
C VAL A 5 18.09 2.62 35.15
N TYR A 6 16.80 2.90 35.29
CA TYR A 6 16.30 4.23 35.60
C TYR A 6 16.05 4.34 37.11
N SER A 7 16.76 5.25 37.78
CA SER A 7 16.61 5.49 39.22
C SER A 7 15.29 6.23 39.52
N GLY A 8 14.47 5.70 40.44
CA GLY A 8 13.24 6.32 40.94
C GLY A 8 12.19 5.29 41.36
N CYS A 9 11.20 5.69 42.18
CA CYS A 9 10.00 4.88 42.41
C CYS A 9 9.15 4.87 41.14
N TRP A 10 8.86 3.69 40.64
CA TRP A 10 7.95 3.42 39.53
C TRP A 10 6.62 2.99 40.11
N ASP A 11 5.62 3.88 40.12
CA ASP A 11 4.24 3.46 40.32
C ASP A 11 3.61 3.01 39.00
N ALA A 12 2.47 2.33 39.08
CA ALA A 12 1.79 1.78 37.91
C ALA A 12 1.39 2.87 36.90
N ALA A 13 0.95 4.03 37.39
CA ALA A 13 0.52 5.14 36.52
C ALA A 13 1.69 5.71 35.71
N ARG A 14 2.83 5.92 36.35
CA ARG A 14 4.05 6.39 35.70
C ARG A 14 4.58 5.36 34.69
N LEU A 15 4.50 4.07 35.01
CA LEU A 15 4.91 3.01 34.08
C LEU A 15 4.01 2.99 32.83
N ASP A 16 2.69 3.09 33.01
CA ASP A 16 1.73 3.12 31.91
C ASP A 16 1.94 4.34 30.99
N GLU A 17 2.24 5.50 31.58
CA GLU A 17 2.57 6.71 30.82
C GLU A 17 3.85 6.55 30.00
N GLU A 18 4.91 6.00 30.60
CA GLU A 18 6.18 5.75 29.90
C GLU A 18 6.03 4.72 28.77
N ILE A 19 5.24 3.66 28.98
CA ILE A 19 4.90 2.68 27.93
C ILE A 19 4.15 3.36 26.78
N LYS A 20 3.17 4.22 27.10
CA LYS A 20 2.41 4.98 26.10
C LYS A 20 3.33 5.91 25.31
N LEU A 21 4.21 6.66 25.97
CA LEU A 21 5.18 7.55 25.33
C LEU A 21 6.18 6.78 24.47
N TYR A 22 6.61 5.60 24.90
CA TYR A 22 7.43 4.71 24.09
C TYR A 22 6.72 4.38 22.77
N HIS A 23 5.45 3.95 22.82
CA HIS A 23 4.67 3.65 21.62
C HIS A 23 4.47 4.86 20.70
N VAL A 24 4.21 6.05 21.26
CA VAL A 24 4.12 7.30 20.48
C VAL A 24 5.42 7.57 19.72
N ARG A 25 6.57 7.32 20.34
CA ARG A 25 7.90 7.54 19.75
C ARG A 25 8.30 6.47 18.73
N THR A 26 7.80 5.24 18.87
CA THR A 26 8.21 4.11 18.01
C THR A 26 7.26 3.85 16.85
N ALA A 27 5.96 4.16 17.00
CA ALA A 27 4.97 3.90 15.95
C ALA A 27 5.31 4.53 14.60
N PRO A 28 5.75 5.81 14.50
CA PRO A 28 6.18 6.40 13.22
C PRO A 28 7.37 5.67 12.60
N LYS A 29 8.35 5.24 13.41
CA LYS A 29 9.53 4.51 12.93
C LYS A 29 9.17 3.14 12.38
N ILE A 30 8.15 2.50 12.95
CA ILE A 30 7.64 1.22 12.45
C ILE A 30 6.85 1.43 11.17
N TYR A 31 6.07 2.51 11.07
CA TYR A 31 5.41 2.91 9.83
C TYR A 31 6.44 3.11 8.70
N ASP A 32 7.51 3.86 8.91
CA ASP A 32 8.55 4.09 7.89
C ASP A 32 9.17 2.78 7.40
N LYS A 33 9.42 1.83 8.33
CA LYS A 33 9.90 0.49 7.97
C LYS A 33 8.88 -0.31 7.16
N ILE A 34 7.60 -0.24 7.52
CA ILE A 34 6.52 -0.90 6.77
C ILE A 34 6.44 -0.35 5.35
N VAL A 35 6.55 0.97 5.18
CA VAL A 35 6.56 1.63 3.87
C VAL A 35 7.76 1.15 3.06
N ASN A 36 8.97 1.17 3.64
CA ASN A 36 10.19 0.76 2.95
C ASN A 36 10.18 -0.72 2.55
N LEU A 37 9.62 -1.60 3.37
CA LEU A 37 9.53 -3.04 3.07
C LEU A 37 8.43 -3.38 2.06
N SER A 38 7.49 -2.47 1.81
CA SER A 38 6.45 -2.62 0.78
C SER A 38 5.61 -3.91 0.89
N GLY A 39 4.86 -4.24 -0.15
CA GLY A 39 4.31 -5.58 -0.35
C GLY A 39 3.44 -6.10 0.80
N PHE A 40 3.87 -7.23 1.38
CA PHE A 40 3.20 -7.88 2.52
C PHE A 40 3.07 -6.95 3.73
N PHE A 41 4.09 -6.15 4.03
CA PHE A 41 4.12 -5.30 5.22
C PHE A 41 3.10 -4.17 5.14
N ILE A 42 2.86 -3.61 3.95
CA ILE A 42 1.78 -2.64 3.73
C ILE A 42 0.42 -3.27 4.07
N LYS A 43 0.16 -4.49 3.56
CA LYS A 43 -1.10 -5.21 3.85
C LYS A 43 -1.24 -5.54 5.33
N LEU A 44 -0.15 -5.89 6.00
CA LEU A 44 -0.14 -6.12 7.44
C LEU A 44 -0.46 -4.84 8.20
N GLY A 45 0.20 -3.73 7.88
CA GLY A 45 -0.06 -2.43 8.49
C GLY A 45 -1.51 -1.95 8.26
N GLN A 46 -2.08 -2.22 7.08
CA GLN A 46 -3.50 -1.98 6.78
C GLN A 46 -4.44 -2.78 7.67
N ARG A 47 -4.16 -4.06 7.93
CA ARG A 47 -4.96 -4.85 8.87
C ARG A 47 -4.83 -4.32 10.29
N LEU A 48 -3.62 -3.96 10.70
CA LEU A 48 -3.34 -3.45 12.05
C LEU A 48 -4.00 -2.09 12.29
N SER A 49 -4.10 -1.20 11.29
CA SER A 49 -4.80 0.08 11.42
C SER A 49 -6.31 -0.05 11.63
N LEU A 50 -6.89 -1.20 11.27
CA LEU A 50 -8.32 -1.49 11.45
C LEU A 50 -8.61 -2.29 12.73
N SER A 51 -7.58 -2.88 13.35
CA SER A 51 -7.72 -3.82 14.48
C SER A 51 -7.54 -3.12 15.82
N ARG A 52 -8.51 -2.28 16.22
CA ARG A 52 -8.50 -1.63 17.55
C ARG A 52 -8.42 -2.68 18.65
N GLY A 53 -7.52 -2.47 19.61
CA GLY A 53 -7.29 -3.39 20.73
C GLY A 53 -6.25 -4.49 20.49
N VAL A 54 -5.78 -4.69 19.25
CA VAL A 54 -4.66 -5.61 18.95
C VAL A 54 -3.31 -4.91 19.11
N VAL A 55 -3.23 -3.65 18.71
CA VAL A 55 -2.04 -2.81 18.87
C VAL A 55 -2.39 -1.54 19.65
N PRO A 56 -1.42 -0.96 20.37
CA PRO A 56 -1.62 0.33 21.04
C PRO A 56 -2.07 1.42 20.07
N GLU A 57 -2.93 2.33 20.52
CA GLU A 57 -3.51 3.41 19.71
C GLU A 57 -2.49 4.21 18.87
N PRO A 58 -1.26 4.51 19.35
CA PRO A 58 -0.27 5.18 18.51
C PRO A 58 0.06 4.46 17.20
N TYR A 59 -0.01 3.13 17.16
CA TYR A 59 0.19 2.35 15.93
C TYR A 59 -1.00 2.43 14.99
N VAL A 60 -2.23 2.36 15.52
CA VAL A 60 -3.46 2.55 14.73
C VAL A 60 -3.42 3.90 14.01
N VAL A 61 -3.08 4.95 14.76
CA VAL A 61 -2.94 6.32 14.26
C VAL A 61 -1.83 6.42 13.21
N ALA A 62 -0.66 5.84 13.46
CA ALA A 62 0.47 5.88 12.54
C ALA A 62 0.23 5.08 11.26
N PHE A 63 -0.55 3.99 11.32
CA PHE A 63 -0.79 3.11 10.17
C PHE A 63 -2.01 3.50 9.33
N ARG A 64 -2.85 4.43 9.81
CA ARG A 64 -4.00 4.95 9.06
C ARG A 64 -3.66 5.41 7.63
N PRO A 65 -2.54 6.10 7.35
CA PRO A 65 -2.16 6.45 5.98
C PRO A 65 -1.94 5.24 5.05
N LEU A 66 -1.66 4.05 5.59
CA LEU A 66 -1.53 2.83 4.77
C LEU A 66 -2.88 2.38 4.19
N THR A 67 -3.98 2.78 4.83
CA THR A 67 -5.37 2.48 4.41
C THR A 67 -6.05 3.61 3.67
N GLU A 68 -5.50 4.83 3.73
CA GLU A 68 -6.01 5.96 2.95
C GLU A 68 -5.81 5.69 1.46
N HIS A 69 -6.75 6.16 0.63
CA HIS A 69 -6.69 5.92 -0.82
C HIS A 69 -5.36 6.38 -1.38
N VAL A 70 -4.59 5.42 -1.90
CA VAL A 70 -3.39 5.70 -2.67
C VAL A 70 -3.87 6.44 -3.91
N LYS A 71 -3.46 7.70 -4.09
CA LYS A 71 -3.82 8.42 -5.33
C LYS A 71 -3.31 7.62 -6.54
N PRO A 72 -4.13 7.43 -7.58
CA PRO A 72 -3.66 6.78 -8.79
C PRO A 72 -2.49 7.57 -9.37
N ARG A 73 -1.52 6.84 -9.94
CA ARG A 73 -0.45 7.42 -10.74
C ARG A 73 -1.04 7.99 -12.04
N PRO A 74 -0.33 8.94 -12.68
CA PRO A 74 -0.67 9.40 -14.02
C PRO A 74 -0.82 8.22 -14.98
N PHE A 75 -1.73 8.32 -15.95
CA PHE A 75 -2.06 7.23 -16.87
C PHE A 75 -0.86 6.83 -17.75
N GLU A 76 0.08 7.76 -17.97
CA GLU A 76 1.32 7.53 -18.69
C GLU A 76 2.17 6.42 -18.03
N VAL A 77 2.17 6.36 -16.68
CA VAL A 77 2.84 5.29 -15.94
C VAL A 77 2.19 3.93 -16.24
N VAL A 78 0.87 3.90 -16.38
CA VAL A 78 0.12 2.68 -16.71
C VAL A 78 0.46 2.20 -18.12
N GLU A 79 0.51 3.11 -19.10
CA GLU A 79 0.91 2.79 -20.47
C GLU A 79 2.34 2.28 -20.55
N ASP A 80 3.26 2.90 -19.81
CA ASP A 80 4.66 2.52 -19.77
C ASP A 80 4.86 1.12 -19.18
N VAL A 81 4.18 0.80 -18.07
CA VAL A 81 4.21 -0.54 -17.47
C VAL A 81 3.64 -1.58 -18.45
N PHE A 82 2.51 -1.31 -19.08
CA PHE A 82 1.92 -2.25 -20.04
C PHE A 82 2.84 -2.50 -21.22
N ARG A 83 3.44 -1.43 -21.78
CA ARG A 83 4.39 -1.53 -22.89
C ARG A 83 5.64 -2.31 -22.47
N GLY A 84 6.16 -2.08 -21.27
CA GLY A 84 7.29 -2.83 -20.71
C GLY A 84 6.99 -4.32 -20.56
N ALA A 85 5.78 -4.68 -20.09
CA ALA A 85 5.39 -6.06 -19.86
C ALA A 85 5.02 -6.84 -21.14
N THR A 86 4.45 -6.16 -22.15
CA THR A 86 3.88 -6.81 -23.34
C THR A 86 4.65 -6.56 -24.63
N GLY A 87 5.56 -5.59 -24.66
CA GLY A 87 6.30 -5.18 -25.85
C GLY A 87 5.48 -4.41 -26.89
N GLN A 88 4.20 -4.11 -26.61
CA GLN A 88 3.29 -3.43 -27.53
C GLN A 88 2.54 -2.29 -26.82
N PRO A 89 2.10 -1.25 -27.53
CA PRO A 89 1.32 -0.17 -26.94
C PRO A 89 -0.11 -0.64 -26.60
N MET A 90 -0.73 -0.01 -25.61
CA MET A 90 -2.10 -0.35 -25.19
C MET A 90 -3.12 -0.23 -26.32
N VAL A 91 -2.94 0.73 -27.23
CA VAL A 91 -3.84 0.93 -28.38
C VAL A 91 -3.89 -0.25 -29.34
N ASP A 92 -2.88 -1.12 -29.34
CA ASP A 92 -2.86 -2.32 -30.17
C ASP A 92 -3.63 -3.47 -29.55
N ALA A 93 -3.77 -3.47 -28.21
CA ALA A 93 -4.46 -4.45 -27.39
C ALA A 93 -5.94 -4.10 -27.14
N PHE A 94 -6.19 -2.83 -26.83
CA PHE A 94 -7.47 -2.30 -26.40
C PHE A 94 -8.06 -1.35 -27.44
N GLU A 95 -9.37 -1.44 -27.65
CA GLU A 95 -10.13 -0.42 -28.37
C GLU A 95 -10.35 0.82 -27.51
N PHE A 96 -10.43 0.64 -26.19
CA PHE A 96 -10.62 1.73 -25.23
C PHE A 96 -10.01 1.36 -23.88
N VAL A 97 -9.38 2.32 -23.21
CA VAL A 97 -9.00 2.23 -21.79
C VAL A 97 -9.45 3.54 -21.13
N ASP A 98 -10.14 3.44 -20.01
CA ASP A 98 -10.56 4.60 -19.23
C ASP A 98 -9.34 5.17 -18.49
N HIS A 99 -8.97 6.42 -18.75
CA HIS A 99 -7.83 7.05 -18.08
C HIS A 99 -8.10 7.27 -16.59
N GLN A 100 -9.38 7.31 -16.18
CA GLN A 100 -9.76 7.36 -14.78
C GLN A 100 -9.65 5.96 -14.17
N ALA A 101 -8.84 5.83 -13.12
CA ALA A 101 -8.73 4.59 -12.36
C ALA A 101 -10.07 4.27 -11.67
N LEU A 102 -10.55 3.03 -11.81
CA LEU A 102 -11.64 2.47 -11.02
C LEU A 102 -11.26 2.36 -9.54
N GLY A 103 -9.98 2.11 -9.28
CA GLY A 103 -9.42 2.05 -7.95
C GLY A 103 -7.91 1.89 -8.00
N SER A 104 -7.26 2.35 -6.95
CA SER A 104 -5.81 2.30 -6.78
C SER A 104 -5.48 1.77 -5.39
N ALA A 105 -4.46 0.93 -5.32
CA ALA A 105 -3.97 0.30 -4.12
C ALA A 105 -2.45 0.45 -4.07
N SER A 106 -1.85 -0.02 -2.97
CA SER A 106 -0.41 0.09 -2.76
C SER A 106 0.45 -0.62 -3.81
N LEU A 107 -0.10 -1.59 -4.54
CA LEU A 107 0.66 -2.38 -5.52
C LEU A 107 0.34 -2.03 -6.97
N GLY A 108 -0.62 -1.16 -7.21
CA GLY A 108 -1.08 -0.91 -8.57
C GLY A 108 -2.44 -0.26 -8.64
N GLN A 109 -2.91 -0.04 -9.85
CA GLN A 109 -4.21 0.56 -10.13
C GLN A 109 -4.98 -0.22 -11.18
N THR A 110 -6.30 -0.03 -11.18
CA THR A 110 -7.25 -0.79 -11.95
C THR A 110 -8.05 0.15 -12.84
N HIS A 111 -8.21 -0.20 -14.12
CA HIS A 111 -8.91 0.58 -15.13
C HIS A 111 -9.97 -0.27 -15.83
N ARG A 112 -11.04 0.39 -16.27
CA ARG A 112 -11.99 -0.20 -17.21
C ARG A 112 -11.40 -0.15 -18.60
N ALA A 113 -11.52 -1.23 -19.36
CA ALA A 113 -11.03 -1.27 -20.73
C ALA A 113 -11.95 -2.12 -21.62
N ARG A 114 -11.80 -1.97 -22.93
CA ARG A 114 -12.43 -2.80 -23.94
C ARG A 114 -11.34 -3.36 -24.86
N LEU A 115 -11.23 -4.68 -24.93
CA LEU A 115 -10.30 -5.37 -25.81
C LEU A 115 -10.70 -5.21 -27.26
N ARG A 116 -9.71 -5.21 -28.17
CA ARG A 116 -10.00 -5.35 -29.60
C ARG A 116 -10.51 -6.77 -29.90
N ALA A 117 -11.39 -6.90 -30.89
CA ALA A 117 -12.00 -8.17 -31.29
C ALA A 117 -10.99 -9.32 -31.52
N LYS A 118 -9.77 -9.01 -31.98
CA LYS A 118 -8.71 -10.03 -32.19
C LYS A 118 -8.23 -10.72 -30.90
N PHE A 119 -8.54 -10.17 -29.72
CA PHE A 119 -8.15 -10.73 -28.41
C PHE A 119 -9.31 -11.33 -27.63
N SER A 120 -10.56 -11.14 -28.07
CA SER A 120 -11.71 -11.76 -27.42
C SER A 120 -12.89 -11.92 -28.38
N GLU A 121 -13.34 -13.15 -28.55
CA GLU A 121 -14.48 -13.50 -29.40
C GLU A 121 -15.82 -13.47 -28.66
N THR A 122 -15.81 -13.43 -27.33
CA THR A 122 -17.01 -13.62 -26.49
C THR A 122 -17.34 -12.45 -25.57
N CYS A 123 -16.32 -11.75 -25.04
CA CYS A 123 -16.51 -10.60 -24.14
C CYS A 123 -15.33 -9.63 -24.23
N ASP A 124 -15.59 -8.42 -24.70
CA ASP A 124 -14.58 -7.39 -24.94
C ASP A 124 -14.39 -6.45 -23.73
N ASN A 125 -15.41 -6.27 -22.90
CA ASN A 125 -15.37 -5.41 -21.71
C ASN A 125 -14.58 -6.09 -20.59
N VAL A 126 -13.45 -5.50 -20.21
CA VAL A 126 -12.52 -6.06 -19.23
C VAL A 126 -12.11 -5.04 -18.18
N VAL A 127 -11.56 -5.56 -17.09
CA VAL A 127 -10.88 -4.79 -16.06
C VAL A 127 -9.40 -5.07 -16.18
N VAL A 128 -8.61 -4.04 -16.50
CA VAL A 128 -7.14 -4.16 -16.58
C VAL A 128 -6.55 -3.65 -15.27
N LYS A 129 -5.78 -4.51 -14.61
CA LYS A 129 -5.05 -4.16 -13.39
C LYS A 129 -3.57 -4.12 -13.70
N ILE A 130 -2.94 -3.02 -13.34
CA ILE A 130 -1.55 -2.72 -13.63
C ILE A 130 -0.82 -2.61 -12.31
N GLN A 131 0.23 -3.43 -12.15
CA GLN A 131 1.09 -3.42 -10.99
C GLN A 131 2.15 -2.33 -11.15
N TYR A 132 2.44 -1.56 -10.11
CA TYR A 132 3.47 -0.52 -10.19
C TYR A 132 4.86 -1.16 -10.35
N PRO A 133 5.76 -0.54 -11.13
CA PRO A 133 7.06 -1.12 -11.46
C PRO A 133 7.92 -1.41 -10.21
N GLU A 134 7.81 -0.58 -9.17
CA GLU A 134 8.53 -0.76 -7.90
C GLU A 134 8.14 -2.03 -7.12
N VAL A 135 7.03 -2.69 -7.46
CA VAL A 135 6.59 -3.89 -6.74
C VAL A 135 7.38 -5.13 -7.15
N ASP A 136 7.90 -5.17 -8.37
CA ASP A 136 8.60 -6.36 -8.91
C ASP A 136 9.98 -6.58 -8.27
N GLU A 137 10.59 -5.56 -7.67
CA GLU A 137 11.89 -5.70 -6.98
C GLU A 137 11.78 -6.37 -5.59
N THR A 138 10.58 -6.67 -5.10
CA THR A 138 10.35 -7.06 -3.70
C THR A 138 9.72 -8.45 -3.51
N PHE A 139 9.48 -9.23 -4.58
CA PHE A 139 8.88 -10.57 -4.50
C PHE A 139 9.65 -11.63 -5.27
#